data_AF-A0A6J0SEU5-F1
#
_entry.id   AF-A0A6J0SEU5-F1
#
_cell.length_a   1.000
_cell.length_b   1.000
_cell.length_c   1.000
_cell.angle_alpha   90.00
_cell.angle_beta   90.00
_cell.angle_gamma   90.00
#
_symmetry.space_group_name_H-M   'P 1'
#
loop_
_entity.id
_entity.type
_entity.pdbx_description
1 polymer ?
#
loop_
_entity_poly.entity_id
_entity_poly.type
_entity_poly.pdbx_seq_one_letter_code
_entity_poly.pdbx_strand_id
1 'polypeptide(L)'
;RECATRPTLQESVDWVGDYNEPLTGFSWRGGSERETTGIQIWSELFLVDKPDGNRVAVLLMDTQGTFDSQSTLRDSATVFALSTMISSIQ
;
A
#
# COMPACT_ATOMS: atom_id res chain seq x y z
N ARG A 1 27.34 -5.85 23.26
CA ARG A 1 26.67 -6.74 22.28
C ARG A 1 25.70 -5.86 21.52
N GLU A 2 25.75 -5.92 20.20
CA GLU A 2 25.57 -4.77 19.30
C GLU A 2 24.32 -3.93 19.50
N CYS A 3 24.54 -2.61 19.58
CA CYS A 3 23.54 -1.60 19.24
C CYS A 3 23.25 -1.77 17.75
N ALA A 4 22.08 -2.30 17.40
CA ALA A 4 21.64 -2.37 16.01
C ALA A 4 21.67 -0.95 15.43
N THR A 5 22.60 -0.69 14.53
CA THR A 5 22.70 0.56 13.80
C THR A 5 21.38 0.80 13.08
N ARG A 6 20.68 1.88 13.44
CA ARG A 6 19.48 2.35 12.74
C ARG A 6 19.83 2.49 11.25
N PRO A 7 19.07 1.89 10.33
CA PRO A 7 19.22 2.23 8.93
C PRO A 7 18.82 3.70 8.80
N THR A 8 19.79 4.57 8.53
CA THR A 8 19.54 5.90 7.99
C THR A 8 18.79 5.69 6.68
N LEU A 9 17.54 6.17 6.60
CA LEU A 9 16.81 6.28 5.35
C LEU A 9 17.64 7.20 4.46
N GLN A 10 18.41 6.63 3.55
CA GLN A 10 19.15 7.40 2.58
C GLN A 10 18.13 7.99 1.62
N GLU A 11 17.98 9.31 1.64
CA GLU A 11 17.20 10.02 0.63
C GLU A 11 17.85 9.76 -0.73
N SER A 12 17.32 8.77 -1.45
CA SER A 12 17.65 8.60 -2.86
C SER A 12 16.91 9.69 -3.64
N VAL A 13 17.67 10.54 -4.34
CA VAL A 13 17.10 11.52 -5.27
C VAL A 13 16.29 10.80 -6.36
N ASP A 14 16.68 9.56 -6.68
CA ASP A 14 16.08 8.71 -7.71
C ASP A 14 15.21 7.61 -7.09
N TRP A 15 14.29 7.98 -6.19
CA TRP A 15 13.38 7.03 -5.50
C TRP A 15 12.45 6.25 -6.44
N VAL A 16 12.25 6.74 -7.68
CA VAL A 16 11.36 6.13 -8.67
C VAL A 16 11.89 4.80 -9.21
N GLY A 17 13.18 4.50 -9.02
CA GLY A 17 13.84 3.30 -9.53
C GLY A 17 14.44 3.47 -10.92
N ASP A 18 15.08 2.42 -11.44
CA ASP A 18 15.65 2.41 -12.79
C ASP A 18 14.56 2.26 -13.86
N TYR A 19 14.74 2.92 -15.01
CA TYR A 19 13.79 2.85 -16.13
C TYR A 19 13.58 1.46 -16.72
N ASN A 20 14.53 0.54 -16.52
CA ASN A 20 14.46 -0.84 -17.01
C ASN A 20 14.13 -1.85 -15.90
N GLU A 21 13.94 -1.40 -14.66
CA GLU A 21 13.53 -2.27 -13.56
C GLU A 21 12.03 -2.60 -13.66
N PRO A 22 11.64 -3.89 -13.67
CA PRO A 22 10.23 -4.26 -13.65
C PRO A 22 9.55 -3.84 -12.34
N LEU A 23 8.35 -3.25 -12.44
CA LEU A 23 7.57 -2.87 -11.27
C LEU A 23 7.10 -4.11 -10.50
N THR A 24 7.45 -4.18 -9.23
CA THR A 24 7.03 -5.24 -8.29
C THR A 24 6.23 -4.66 -7.13
N GLY A 25 5.51 -5.51 -6.39
CA GLY A 25 4.74 -5.11 -5.24
C GLY A 25 3.40 -5.83 -5.17
N PHE A 26 2.32 -5.07 -4.88
CA PHE A 26 0.96 -5.58 -5.05
C PHE A 26 0.79 -6.10 -6.49
N SER A 27 0.08 -7.22 -6.63
CA SER A 27 -0.13 -7.83 -7.95
C SER A 27 -0.86 -6.86 -8.87
N TRP A 28 -0.37 -6.70 -10.08
CA TRP A 28 -0.96 -5.80 -11.07
C TRP A 28 -0.84 -6.40 -12.46
N ARG A 29 -1.84 -6.11 -13.31
CA ARG A 29 -1.80 -6.42 -14.74
C ARG A 29 -2.79 -5.55 -15.50
N GLY A 30 -2.59 -5.47 -16.81
CA GLY A 30 -3.61 -4.98 -17.73
C GLY A 30 -4.73 -6.01 -17.98
N GLY A 31 -5.72 -5.59 -18.76
CA GLY A 31 -6.87 -6.41 -19.17
C GLY A 31 -8.19 -5.94 -18.55
N SER A 32 -9.31 -6.49 -19.03
CA SER A 32 -10.66 -6.12 -18.58
C SER A 32 -11.08 -6.79 -17.27
N GLU A 33 -10.48 -7.93 -16.94
CA GLU A 33 -10.79 -8.68 -15.72
C GLU A 33 -10.03 -8.11 -14.52
N ARG A 34 -10.68 -8.10 -13.35
CA ARG A 34 -10.09 -7.63 -12.09
C ARG A 34 -8.83 -8.40 -11.69
N GLU A 35 -7.94 -7.74 -10.94
CA GLU A 35 -6.72 -8.35 -10.38
C GLU A 35 -6.82 -8.50 -8.85
N THR A 36 -6.96 -7.40 -8.11
CA THR A 36 -7.12 -7.43 -6.65
C THR A 36 -8.51 -7.90 -6.23
N THR A 37 -8.60 -8.76 -5.20
CA THR A 37 -9.84 -9.17 -4.54
C THR A 37 -9.79 -8.84 -3.04
N GLY A 38 -10.84 -8.24 -2.49
CA GLY A 38 -10.90 -7.80 -1.09
C GLY A 38 -9.97 -6.62 -0.77
N ILE A 39 -9.25 -6.72 0.35
CA ILE A 39 -8.28 -5.73 0.82
C ILE A 39 -6.95 -6.45 1.10
N GLN A 40 -5.88 -5.97 0.49
CA GLN A 40 -4.51 -6.44 0.73
C GLN A 40 -3.73 -5.37 1.48
N ILE A 41 -2.85 -5.80 2.37
CA ILE A 41 -2.02 -4.93 3.20
C ILE A 41 -0.56 -5.30 2.96
N TRP A 42 0.30 -4.30 2.83
CA TRP A 42 1.73 -4.55 2.71
C TRP A 42 2.27 -5.18 4.00
N SER A 43 3.03 -6.27 3.86
CA SER A 43 3.44 -7.09 5.01
C SER A 43 4.40 -6.39 5.97
N GLU A 44 5.08 -5.34 5.51
CA GLU A 44 6.01 -4.53 6.29
C GLU A 44 5.39 -3.17 6.64
N LEU A 45 5.56 -2.75 7.89
CA LEU A 45 5.19 -1.40 8.32
C LEU A 45 6.36 -0.45 8.12
N PHE A 46 6.12 0.68 7.46
CA PHE A 46 7.17 1.70 7.28
C PHE A 46 7.16 2.66 8.46
N LEU A 47 8.23 2.64 9.26
CA LEU A 47 8.35 3.50 10.43
C LEU A 47 8.96 4.85 10.05
N VAL A 48 8.17 5.92 10.13
CA VAL A 48 8.57 7.28 9.71
C VAL A 48 8.64 8.21 10.93
N ASP A 49 9.76 8.92 11.05
CA ASP A 49 9.92 9.99 12.04
C ASP A 49 9.30 11.27 11.48
N LYS A 50 8.29 11.82 12.16
CA LYS A 50 7.63 13.07 11.76
C LYS A 50 8.46 14.28 12.21
N PRO A 51 8.27 15.46 11.58
CA PRO A 51 8.93 16.69 12.01
C PRO A 51 8.63 17.12 13.45
N ASP A 52 7.49 16.67 14.01
CA ASP A 52 7.10 16.92 15.40
C ASP A 52 7.83 16.02 16.42
N GLY A 53 8.72 15.14 15.96
CA GLY A 53 9.50 14.21 16.78
C GLY A 53 8.79 12.89 17.10
N ASN A 54 7.52 12.72 16.70
CA ASN A 54 6.80 11.47 16.87
C ASN A 54 7.15 10.48 15.75
N ARG A 55 7.27 9.20 16.11
CA ARG A 55 7.42 8.11 15.14
C ARG A 55 6.08 7.47 14.87
N VAL A 56 5.72 7.32 13.60
CA VAL A 56 4.48 6.69 13.16
C VAL A 56 4.76 5.45 12.31
N ALA A 57 3.84 4.49 12.32
CA ALA A 57 3.83 3.38 11.38
C ALA A 57 2.92 3.73 10.21
N VAL A 58 3.46 3.67 8.99
CA VAL A 58 2.71 3.84 7.74
C VAL A 58 2.35 2.46 7.21
N LEU A 59 1.05 2.27 6.98
CA LEU A 59 0.44 1.07 6.41
C LEU A 59 0.01 1.37 4.98
N LEU A 60 0.33 0.49 4.03
CA LEU A 60 -0.18 0.58 2.66
C LEU A 60 -1.28 -0.46 2.46
N MET A 61 -2.37 -0.03 1.83
CA MET A 61 -3.55 -0.83 1.57
C MET A 61 -3.88 -0.78 0.07
N ASP A 62 -4.00 -1.95 -0.56
CA ASP A 62 -4.53 -2.10 -1.92
C ASP A 62 -5.93 -2.73 -1.84
N THR A 63 -6.86 -2.18 -2.59
CA THR A 63 -8.29 -2.54 -2.49
C THR A 63 -8.82 -3.00 -3.83
N GLN A 64 -9.68 -4.01 -3.81
CA GLN A 64 -10.45 -4.40 -4.99
C GLN A 64 -11.21 -3.21 -5.58
N GLY A 65 -11.08 -3.04 -6.89
CA GLY A 65 -11.82 -2.03 -7.64
C GLY A 65 -13.32 -2.26 -7.60
N THR A 66 -14.09 -1.17 -7.51
CA THR A 66 -15.56 -1.21 -7.54
C THR A 66 -16.09 -1.54 -8.93
N PHE A 67 -17.26 -2.16 -9.01
CA PHE A 67 -18.02 -2.40 -10.25
C PHE A 67 -17.35 -3.36 -11.26
N ASP A 68 -16.67 -4.40 -10.77
CA ASP A 68 -16.28 -5.52 -11.63
C ASP A 68 -17.49 -6.41 -12.00
N SER A 69 -17.32 -7.25 -13.02
CA SER A 69 -18.38 -8.09 -13.60
C SER A 69 -18.87 -9.23 -12.69
N GLN A 70 -18.18 -9.52 -11.59
CA GLN A 70 -18.48 -10.67 -10.72
C GLN A 70 -18.78 -10.28 -9.27
N SER A 71 -18.71 -8.99 -8.92
CA SER A 71 -19.00 -8.49 -7.56
C SER A 71 -20.37 -7.86 -7.46
N THR A 72 -21.05 -8.06 -6.34
CA THR A 72 -22.30 -7.35 -6.07
C THR A 72 -22.04 -5.90 -5.66
N LEU A 73 -23.06 -5.04 -5.76
CA LEU A 73 -23.01 -3.69 -5.19
C LEU A 73 -22.69 -3.72 -3.69
N ARG A 74 -23.15 -4.75 -2.98
CA ARG A 74 -22.87 -4.94 -1.55
C ARG A 74 -21.39 -5.24 -1.31
N ASP A 75 -20.77 -6.07 -2.13
CA ASP A 75 -19.35 -6.41 -1.98
C ASP A 75 -18.48 -5.16 -2.21
N SER A 76 -18.78 -4.42 -3.28
CA SER A 76 -18.10 -3.15 -3.59
C SER A 76 -18.27 -2.13 -2.45
N ALA A 77 -19.50 -1.95 -1.96
CA ALA A 77 -19.76 -1.04 -0.85
C ALA A 77 -19.07 -1.48 0.45
N THR A 78 -18.95 -2.79 0.68
CA THR A 78 -18.29 -3.33 1.88
C THR A 78 -16.79 -3.06 1.84
N VAL A 79 -16.12 -3.37 0.71
CA VAL A 79 -14.68 -3.09 0.55
C VAL A 79 -14.41 -1.60 0.68
N PHE A 80 -15.18 -0.76 -0.03
CA PHE A 80 -15.01 0.69 -0.01
C PHE A 80 -15.26 1.29 1.39
N ALA A 81 -16.33 0.87 2.06
CA ALA A 81 -16.63 1.37 3.40
C ALA A 81 -15.57 0.94 4.41
N LEU A 82 -15.12 -0.32 4.38
CA LEU A 82 -14.08 -0.81 5.28
C LEU A 82 -12.74 -0.10 5.04
N SER A 83 -12.31 0.07 3.79
CA SER A 83 -11.05 0.77 3.49
C SER A 83 -11.09 2.21 3.99
N THR A 84 -12.20 2.91 3.76
CA THR A 84 -12.39 4.30 4.19
C THR A 84 -12.44 4.43 5.72
N MET A 85 -13.06 3.48 6.43
CA MET A 85 -13.14 3.52 7.90
C MET A 85 -11.80 3.20 8.58
N ILE A 86 -10.96 2.38 7.95
CA ILE A 86 -9.67 1.96 8.49
C ILE A 86 -8.56 2.95 8.11
N SER A 87 -8.65 3.54 6.91
CA SER A 87 -7.63 4.46 6.42
C SER A 87 -7.78 5.86 7.03
N SER A 88 -6.64 6.55 7.15
CA SER A 88 -6.62 7.98 7.44
C SER A 88 -6.64 8.84 6.16
N ILE A 89 -6.33 8.22 5.01
CA ILE A 89 -6.24 8.82 3.68
C ILE A 89 -6.84 7.80 2.70
N GLN A 90 -7.75 8.24 1.82
CA GLN A 90 -8.47 7.38 0.87
C GLN A 90 -8.36 7.92 -0.56
#